data_AF-A0A2V6G424-F1
#
_entry.id   AF-A0A2V6G424-F1
#
_cell.length_a   1.000
_cell.length_b   1.000
_cell.length_c   1.000
_cell.angle_alpha   90.00
_cell.angle_beta   90.00
_cell.angle_gamma   90.00
#
_symmetry.space_group_name_H-M   'P 1'
#
loop_
_entity.id
_entity.type
_entity.pdbx_description
1 polymer ?
#
loop_
_entity_poly.entity_id
_entity_poly.type
_entity_poly.pdbx_seq_one_letter_code
_entity_poly.pdbx_strand_id
1 'polypeptide(L)'
;MRQRTIRMMVEKGQPVPAELLAPTTRGIRRRSDARRGVVWTMVGLGLMIWLAAVNDWEGGAWSFGLIPFLIGLGYLIVWKLENKKDIPPPPPAP
;
A
#
# COMPACT_ATOMS: atom_id res chain seq x y z
N MET A 1 -3.52 -18.33 19.55
CA MET A 1 -4.24 -19.28 18.67
C MET A 1 -3.57 -19.54 17.30
N ARG A 2 -2.55 -18.77 16.85
CA ARG A 2 -1.86 -19.02 15.55
C ARG A 2 -0.58 -19.87 15.63
N GLN A 3 -0.01 -20.08 16.83
CA GLN A 3 1.34 -20.63 16.99
C GLN A 3 1.42 -22.17 17.05
N ARG A 4 0.30 -22.88 17.25
CA ARG A 4 0.31 -24.35 17.42
C ARG A 4 0.25 -25.14 16.11
N THR A 5 -0.22 -24.54 15.02
CA THR A 5 -0.38 -25.24 13.73
C THR A 5 0.94 -25.44 12.99
N ILE A 6 1.94 -24.57 13.23
CA ILE A 6 3.21 -24.59 12.49
C ILE A 6 4.09 -25.77 12.92
N ARG A 7 3.99 -26.22 14.18
CA ARG A 7 4.88 -27.27 14.71
C ARG A 7 4.54 -28.68 14.23
N MET A 8 3.31 -28.92 13.76
CA MET A 8 2.90 -30.23 13.19
C MET A 8 3.30 -30.42 11.72
N MET A 9 3.79 -29.38 11.04
CA MET A 9 4.21 -29.48 9.62
C MET A 9 5.70 -29.77 9.43
N VAL A 10 6.51 -29.77 10.49
CA VAL A 10 7.98 -29.95 10.41
C VAL A 10 8.40 -31.43 10.52
N GLU A 11 7.53 -32.33 10.97
CA GLU A 11 7.87 -33.74 11.26
C GLU A 11 7.82 -34.70 10.06
N LYS A 12 7.24 -34.28 8.93
CA LYS A 12 7.27 -35.05 7.69
C LYS A 12 8.28 -34.39 6.79
N GLY A 13 9.41 -35.06 6.50
CA GLY A 13 10.43 -34.65 5.53
C GLY A 13 9.87 -34.50 4.12
N GLN A 14 8.95 -33.56 3.97
CA GLN A 14 8.13 -33.25 2.83
C GLN A 14 8.85 -32.07 2.16
N PRO A 15 9.24 -32.20 0.87
CA PRO A 15 9.98 -31.15 0.18
C PRO A 15 9.22 -29.84 0.32
N VAL A 16 9.91 -28.82 0.83
CA VAL A 16 9.39 -27.48 1.09
C VAL A 16 8.51 -27.06 -0.10
N PRO A 17 7.21 -26.80 0.11
CA PRO A 17 6.32 -26.42 -0.97
C PRO A 17 6.90 -25.19 -1.67
N ALA A 18 7.12 -25.27 -2.98
CA ALA A 18 7.58 -24.15 -3.80
C ALA A 18 6.63 -22.93 -3.75
N GLU A 19 5.47 -23.06 -3.10
CA GLU A 19 4.57 -21.96 -2.75
C GLU A 19 5.15 -20.99 -1.71
N LEU A 20 6.18 -21.38 -0.93
CA LEU A 20 6.98 -20.46 -0.10
C LEU A 20 8.03 -19.67 -0.92
N LEU A 21 8.24 -20.02 -2.19
CA LEU A 21 9.05 -19.29 -3.17
C LEU A 21 8.19 -18.44 -4.12
N ALA A 22 6.87 -18.41 -3.93
CA ALA A 22 5.97 -17.67 -4.80
C ALA A 22 5.96 -16.16 -4.44
N PRO A 23 6.08 -15.25 -5.43
CA PRO A 23 6.06 -13.78 -5.25
C PRO A 23 4.69 -13.20 -4.83
N THR A 24 3.79 -14.01 -4.28
CA THR A 24 2.41 -13.65 -3.89
C THR A 24 2.33 -12.60 -2.78
N THR A 25 3.37 -12.47 -1.95
CA THR A 25 3.43 -11.44 -0.90
C THR A 25 3.43 -10.01 -1.47
N ARG A 26 4.01 -9.79 -2.66
CA ARG A 26 4.08 -8.45 -3.26
C ARG A 26 2.71 -7.92 -3.69
N GLY A 27 1.88 -8.77 -4.32
CA GLY A 27 0.56 -8.36 -4.80
C GLY A 27 -0.40 -7.96 -3.66
N ILE A 28 -0.36 -8.69 -2.54
CA ILE A 28 -1.18 -8.38 -1.36
C ILE A 28 -0.73 -7.08 -0.68
N ARG A 29 0.59 -6.83 -0.58
CA ARG A 29 1.13 -5.55 -0.07
C ARG A 29 0.71 -4.37 -0.95
N ARG A 30 0.78 -4.48 -2.27
CA ARG A 30 0.40 -3.39 -3.19
C ARG A 30 -1.03 -2.93 -3.09
N ARG A 31 -1.98 -3.87 -3.02
CA ARG A 31 -3.40 -3.52 -2.88
C ARG A 31 -3.64 -2.81 -1.54
N SER A 32 -2.92 -3.21 -0.50
CA SER A 32 -2.95 -2.55 0.80
C SER A 32 -2.31 -1.16 0.77
N ASP A 33 -1.17 -0.98 0.12
CA ASP A 33 -0.44 0.29 0.05
C ASP A 33 -1.17 1.33 -0.81
N ALA A 34 -1.77 0.90 -1.93
CA ALA A 34 -2.66 1.75 -2.74
C ALA A 34 -3.86 2.24 -1.93
N ARG A 35 -4.54 1.32 -1.23
CA ARG A 35 -5.72 1.64 -0.42
C ARG A 35 -5.35 2.58 0.73
N ARG A 36 -4.22 2.34 1.39
CA ARG A 36 -3.69 3.22 2.44
C ARG A 36 -3.36 4.60 1.88
N GLY A 37 -2.71 4.69 0.72
CA GLY A 37 -2.43 5.95 0.04
C GLY A 37 -3.70 6.74 -0.28
N VAL A 38 -4.68 6.10 -0.92
CA VAL A 38 -5.98 6.75 -1.24
C VAL A 38 -6.67 7.25 0.03
N VAL A 39 -6.74 6.44 1.10
CA VAL A 39 -7.37 6.83 2.36
C VAL A 39 -6.67 8.05 2.96
N TRP A 40 -5.34 8.06 3.05
CA TRP A 40 -4.58 9.20 3.56
C TRP A 40 -4.74 10.46 2.71
N THR A 41 -4.76 10.33 1.37
CA THR A 41 -5.00 11.45 0.47
C THR A 41 -6.39 12.06 0.67
N MET A 42 -7.43 11.22 0.78
CA MET A 42 -8.81 11.67 0.98
C MET A 42 -9.00 12.29 2.37
N VAL A 43 -8.41 11.70 3.41
CA VAL A 43 -8.41 12.28 4.75
C VAL A 43 -7.70 13.63 4.76
N GLY A 44 -6.56 13.76 4.09
CA GLY A 44 -5.83 15.03 4.02
C GLY A 44 -6.58 16.11 3.26
N LEU A 45 -7.17 15.78 2.11
CA LEU A 45 -8.06 16.69 1.38
C LEU A 45 -9.26 17.13 2.21
N GLY A 46 -9.92 16.18 2.90
CA GLY A 46 -11.04 16.47 3.77
C GLY A 46 -10.65 17.41 4.93
N LEU A 47 -9.51 17.15 5.58
CA LEU A 47 -9.00 17.98 6.66
C LEU A 47 -8.63 19.38 6.16
N MET A 48 -8.01 19.47 4.99
CA MET A 48 -7.60 20.72 4.34
C MET A 48 -8.82 21.59 4.02
N ILE A 49 -9.84 21.02 3.37
CA ILE A 49 -11.08 21.72 3.01
C ILE A 49 -11.86 22.13 4.26
N TRP A 50 -11.96 21.23 5.26
CA TRP A 50 -12.66 21.53 6.50
C TRP A 50 -11.99 22.66 7.28
N LEU A 51 -10.67 22.63 7.45
CA LEU A 51 -9.92 23.68 8.13
C LEU A 51 -9.91 25.01 7.37
N ALA A 52 -9.92 24.96 6.04
CA ALA A 52 -10.07 26.15 5.20
C ALA A 52 -11.46 26.78 5.37
N ALA A 53 -12.51 25.95 5.36
CA ALA A 53 -13.89 26.41 5.51
C ALA A 53 -14.19 26.97 6.92
N VAL A 54 -13.60 26.39 7.99
CA VAL A 54 -13.83 26.83 9.37
C VAL A 54 -13.07 28.12 9.70
N ASN A 55 -11.94 28.40 9.04
CA ASN A 55 -11.15 29.61 9.26
C ASN A 55 -11.36 30.69 8.19
N ASP A 56 -12.44 30.64 7.40
CA ASP A 56 -12.69 31.59 6.30
C ASP A 56 -11.52 31.76 5.33
N TRP A 57 -10.73 30.69 5.13
CA TRP A 57 -9.48 30.69 4.38
C TRP A 57 -8.37 31.61 4.95
N GLU A 58 -8.59 32.21 6.12
CA GLU A 58 -7.63 33.02 6.85
C GLU A 58 -6.70 32.17 7.74
N GLY A 59 -5.50 32.69 8.05
CA GLY A 59 -4.62 32.11 9.05
C GLY A 59 -3.86 30.82 8.66
N GLY A 60 -4.01 30.31 7.44
CA GLY A 60 -3.19 29.21 6.93
C GLY A 60 -3.39 27.85 7.60
N ALA A 61 -4.40 27.70 8.46
CA ALA A 61 -4.71 26.47 9.19
C ALA A 61 -5.02 25.28 8.26
N TRP A 62 -5.47 25.54 7.02
CA TRP A 62 -5.63 24.52 5.99
C TRP A 62 -4.34 23.73 5.68
N SER A 63 -3.18 24.32 5.97
CA SER A 63 -1.86 23.68 5.78
C SER A 63 -1.67 22.43 6.62
N PHE A 64 -2.39 22.29 7.74
CA PHE A 64 -2.36 21.05 8.54
C PHE A 64 -2.92 19.84 7.76
N GLY A 65 -3.85 20.06 6.83
CA GLY A 65 -4.34 19.01 5.92
C GLY A 65 -3.35 18.65 4.82
N LEU A 66 -2.36 19.50 4.54
CA LEU A 66 -1.33 19.25 3.53
C LEU A 66 -0.40 18.09 3.93
N ILE A 67 -0.10 17.94 5.23
CA ILE A 67 0.75 16.87 5.75
C ILE A 67 0.17 15.48 5.43
N PRO A 68 -1.06 15.11 5.87
CA PRO A 68 -1.67 13.84 5.51
C PRO A 68 -1.90 13.68 4.01
N PHE A 69 -2.19 14.78 3.28
CA PHE A 69 -2.35 14.75 1.83
C PHE A 69 -1.04 14.34 1.12
N LEU A 70 0.10 14.93 1.51
CA LEU A 70 1.42 14.59 0.97
C LEU A 70 1.83 13.17 1.32
N ILE A 71 1.51 12.69 2.52
CA ILE A 71 1.75 11.29 2.93
C ILE A 71 0.96 10.34 2.00
N GLY A 72 -0.33 10.62 1.78
CA GLY A 72 -1.16 9.84 0.87
C GLY A 72 -0.64 9.85 -0.57
N LEU A 73 -0.18 11.01 -1.05
CA LEU A 73 0.41 11.14 -2.37
C LEU A 73 1.73 10.36 -2.49
N GLY A 74 2.55 10.34 -1.45
CA GLY A 74 3.78 9.52 -1.39
C GLY A 74 3.48 8.02 -1.56
N TYR A 75 2.48 7.50 -0.85
CA TYR A 75 2.02 6.12 -1.02
C TYR A 75 1.51 5.83 -2.44
N LEU A 76 0.77 6.76 -3.03
CA LEU A 76 0.27 6.62 -4.41
C LEU A 76 1.40 6.61 -5.44
N ILE A 77 2.44 7.44 -5.25
CA ILE A 77 3.61 7.48 -6.13
C ILE A 77 4.36 6.15 -6.06
N VAL A 78 4.63 5.65 -4.84
CA VAL A 78 5.30 4.34 -4.65
C VAL A 78 4.49 3.23 -5.31
N TRP A 79 3.17 3.20 -5.10
CA TRP A 79 2.29 2.23 -5.75
C TRP A 79 2.35 2.31 -7.29
N LYS A 80 2.32 3.52 -7.86
CA LYS A 80 2.39 3.72 -9.31
C LYS A 80 3.74 3.28 -9.90
N LEU A 81 4.84 3.54 -9.20
CA LEU A 81 6.18 3.13 -9.62
C LEU A 81 6.38 1.62 -9.53
N GLU A 82 5.82 0.98 -8.50
CA GLU A 82 5.87 -0.46 -8.37
C GLU A 82 5.03 -1.17 -9.44
N ASN A 83 3.83 -0.68 -9.76
CA ASN A 83 2.99 -1.27 -10.81
C ASN A 83 3.65 -1.28 -12.20
N LYS A 84 4.52 -0.31 -12.49
CA LYS A 84 5.25 -0.25 -13.76
C LYS A 84 6.31 -1.35 -13.91
N LYS A 85 6.78 -1.93 -12.80
CA LYS A 85 7.88 -2.92 -12.79
C LYS A 85 7.42 -4.37 -13.04
N ASP A 86 6.11 -4.64 -13.02
CA ASP A 86 5.55 -6.00 -13.18
C ASP A 86 4.92 -6.22 -14.54
N ILE A 87 5.24 -5.39 -15.52
CA ILE A 87 4.96 -5.71 -16.91
C ILE A 87 5.97 -6.80 -17.29
N PRO A 88 5.54 -8.07 -17.47
CA PRO A 88 6.45 -9.13 -17.87
C PRO A 88 6.98 -8.80 -19.28
N PRO A 89 8.27 -9.09 -19.57
CA PRO A 89 8.77 -8.95 -20.94
C PRO A 89 7.91 -9.78 -21.90
N PRO A 90 7.66 -9.29 -23.13
CA PRO A 90 6.87 -10.02 -24.11
C PRO A 90 7.49 -11.41 -24.35
N PRO A 91 6.66 -12.46 -24.58
CA PRO A 91 7.16 -13.80 -24.87
C PRO A 91 8.14 -13.77 -26.05
N PRO A 92 9.24 -14.55 -26.01
CA PRO A 92 10.15 -14.64 -27.14
C PRO A 92 9.38 -15.02 -28.41
N ALA A 93 9.57 -14.25 -29.48
CA ALA A 93 8.94 -14.50 -30.77
C ALA A 93 9.41 -15.87 -31.33
N PRO A 94 8.51 -16.61 -32.02
CA PRO A 94 8.79 -17.95 -32.55
C PRO A 94 9.86 -17.95 -33.65
#